data_AF-A0AAE1NH10-F1
#
_entry.id   AF-A0AAE1NH10-F1
#
_cell.length_a   1.000
_cell.length_b   1.000
_cell.length_c   1.000
_cell.angle_alpha   90.00
_cell.angle_beta   90.00
_cell.angle_gamma   90.00
#
_symmetry.space_group_name_H-M   'P 1'
#
loop_
_entity.id
_entity.type
_entity.pdbx_description
1 polymer ?
#
loop_
_entity_poly.entity_id
_entity_poly.type
_entity_poly.pdbx_seq_one_letter_code
_entity_poly.pdbx_strand_id
1 'polypeptide(L)'
;MTEFIVDFFGNQFTAHSIPRVASSRGVVRKVVWGIISIVLVVTLGIQIAEVLRQFNSFPKQVTVEIQDAGDANGEVKYPAVTVCNFNVAELGKLQQSEFSNVATMEERTDTERRKRQAQNTVNSASTEEAEEEEEQEQDEEEEEVTEYKGYKKMFDSRSMSYQWCRSEEDCLETLGLEGADPHNFTELLQLSKRTDLSDLRSSFTLSASQINNFGILPQKFIVGCTYDKKACSYRDFYMWQSDSYGNCFTFNSPNLYRVDNGIYTKDDYVRYTSNSGYQYGLRLTLNLDLKNYVSLLSPEVGVRVVVHQPSVTPIPEEEGFSAAPGYLTSIGLRMVSRAELD
;
A
#
# COMPACT_ATOMS: atom_id res chain seq x y z
N MET A 1 42.19 -66.88 21.56
CA MET A 1 41.82 -65.49 21.18
C MET A 1 40.46 -65.44 20.48
N THR A 2 40.17 -66.36 19.56
CA THR A 2 38.87 -66.47 18.87
C THR A 2 37.69 -66.82 19.80
N GLU A 3 37.85 -67.69 20.78
CA GLU A 3 36.75 -68.03 21.72
C GLU A 3 36.36 -66.90 22.67
N PHE A 4 37.33 -66.14 23.17
CA PHE A 4 37.10 -64.98 24.05
C PHE A 4 36.30 -63.87 23.34
N ILE A 5 36.61 -63.64 22.06
CA ILE A 5 35.92 -62.66 21.22
C ILE A 5 34.46 -63.09 20.99
N VAL A 6 34.21 -64.37 20.71
CA VAL A 6 32.86 -64.89 20.47
C VAL A 6 31.99 -64.83 21.73
N ASP A 7 32.56 -65.12 22.91
CA ASP A 7 31.82 -65.08 24.18
C ASP A 7 31.50 -63.64 24.63
N PHE A 8 32.44 -62.70 24.43
CA PHE A 8 32.23 -61.27 24.70
C PHE A 8 31.13 -60.66 23.82
N PHE A 9 31.19 -60.87 22.50
CA PHE A 9 30.15 -60.38 21.57
C PHE A 9 28.83 -61.16 21.69
N GLY A 10 28.87 -62.42 22.11
CA GLY A 10 27.70 -63.28 22.27
C GLY A 10 26.81 -62.91 23.46
N ASN A 11 27.41 -62.44 24.56
CA ASN A 11 26.69 -62.25 25.83
C ASN A 11 26.61 -60.79 26.32
N GLN A 12 27.47 -59.88 25.83
CA GLN A 12 27.50 -58.48 26.30
C GLN A 12 26.97 -57.47 25.27
N PHE A 13 26.84 -57.85 23.99
CA PHE A 13 26.44 -56.92 22.95
C PHE A 13 24.91 -56.79 22.85
N THR A 14 24.40 -55.56 22.92
CA THR A 14 22.96 -55.27 22.95
C THR A 14 22.28 -55.37 21.57
N ALA A 15 23.05 -55.38 20.47
CA ALA A 15 22.45 -55.57 19.15
C ALA A 15 21.97 -57.02 18.99
N HIS A 16 20.66 -57.18 18.84
CA HIS A 16 19.95 -58.46 18.88
C HIS A 16 20.48 -59.53 17.90
N SER A 17 21.09 -59.13 16.79
CA SER A 17 21.53 -60.06 15.76
C SER A 17 22.93 -60.65 16.02
N ILE A 18 23.81 -59.95 16.74
CA ILE A 18 25.21 -60.38 16.97
C ILE A 18 25.29 -61.64 17.87
N PRO A 19 24.55 -61.74 18.99
CA PRO A 19 24.44 -62.96 19.77
C PRO A 19 23.91 -64.17 18.99
N ARG A 20 23.00 -63.95 18.03
CA ARG A 20 22.40 -65.01 17.20
C ARG A 20 23.36 -65.53 16.13
N VAL A 21 24.22 -64.67 15.60
CA VAL A 21 25.33 -65.06 14.72
C VAL A 21 26.41 -65.81 15.51
N ALA A 22 26.83 -65.28 16.66
CA ALA A 22 27.88 -65.84 17.52
C ALA A 22 27.53 -67.23 18.08
N SER A 23 26.29 -67.44 18.53
CA SER A 23 25.82 -68.72 19.09
C SER A 23 25.41 -69.77 18.05
N SER A 24 25.53 -69.47 16.75
CA SER A 24 25.12 -70.40 15.69
C SER A 24 26.20 -71.41 15.31
N ARG A 25 25.87 -72.71 15.27
CA ARG A 25 26.84 -73.80 14.98
C ARG A 25 27.03 -74.08 13.49
N GLY A 26 26.02 -73.81 12.65
CA GLY A 26 26.04 -74.09 11.21
C GLY A 26 26.29 -72.85 10.35
N VAL A 27 27.03 -73.02 9.24
CA VAL A 27 27.42 -71.93 8.32
C VAL A 27 26.19 -71.26 7.68
N VAL A 28 25.19 -72.04 7.27
CA VAL A 28 23.95 -71.51 6.68
C VAL A 28 23.23 -70.57 7.66
N ARG A 29 23.14 -70.95 8.94
CA ARG A 29 22.48 -70.13 9.97
C ARG A 29 23.26 -68.85 10.26
N LYS A 30 24.60 -68.88 10.22
CA LYS A 30 25.45 -67.69 10.32
C LYS A 30 25.20 -66.72 9.16
N VAL A 31 25.12 -67.24 7.94
CA VAL A 31 24.87 -66.45 6.73
C VAL A 31 23.48 -65.81 6.77
N VAL A 32 22.45 -66.55 7.14
CA VAL A 32 21.07 -66.03 7.25
C VAL A 32 20.98 -64.89 8.27
N TRP A 33 21.49 -65.07 9.49
CA TRP A 33 21.49 -64.01 10.49
C TRP A 33 22.38 -62.82 10.10
N GLY A 34 23.48 -63.07 9.38
CA GLY A 34 24.33 -62.03 8.82
C GLY A 34 23.61 -61.16 7.79
N ILE A 35 22.91 -61.76 6.82
CA ILE A 35 22.13 -61.05 5.80
C ILE A 35 21.02 -60.21 6.46
N ILE A 36 20.26 -60.80 7.39
CA ILE A 36 19.21 -60.08 8.13
C ILE A 36 19.80 -58.89 8.88
N SER A 37 20.96 -59.06 9.52
CA SER A 37 21.65 -57.97 10.22
C SER A 37 22.05 -56.83 9.28
N ILE A 38 22.60 -57.16 8.11
CA ILE A 38 23.03 -56.17 7.11
C ILE A 38 21.81 -55.40 6.58
N VAL A 39 20.72 -56.08 6.25
CA VAL A 39 19.48 -55.44 5.77
C VAL A 39 18.92 -54.47 6.83
N LEU A 40 18.92 -54.87 8.11
CA LEU A 40 18.47 -53.99 9.20
C LEU A 40 19.38 -52.76 9.38
N VAL A 41 20.71 -52.91 9.26
CA VAL A 41 21.64 -51.78 9.36
C VAL A 41 21.49 -50.81 8.18
N VAL A 42 21.33 -51.32 6.96
CA VAL A 42 21.13 -50.49 5.76
C VAL A 42 19.80 -49.71 5.85
N THR A 43 18.71 -50.38 6.23
CA THR A 43 17.39 -49.72 6.39
C THR A 43 17.42 -48.67 7.50
N LEU A 44 18.07 -48.95 8.62
CA LEU A 44 18.28 -47.95 9.69
C LEU A 44 19.11 -46.76 9.20
N GLY A 45 20.18 -46.99 8.43
CA GLY A 45 20.99 -45.92 7.86
C GLY A 45 20.20 -45.02 6.90
N ILE A 46 19.31 -45.60 6.10
CA ILE A 46 18.39 -44.84 5.23
C ILE A 46 17.41 -44.01 6.08
N GLN A 47 16.79 -44.61 7.11
CA GLN A 47 15.89 -43.90 8.01
C GLN A 47 16.58 -42.74 8.74
N ILE A 48 17.79 -42.96 9.26
CA ILE A 48 18.58 -41.89 9.90
C ILE A 48 18.91 -40.80 8.88
N ALA A 49 19.34 -41.16 7.67
CA ALA A 49 19.62 -40.17 6.63
C ALA A 49 18.37 -39.36 6.24
N GLU A 50 17.20 -39.99 6.21
CA GLU A 50 15.92 -39.32 5.95
C GLU A 50 15.53 -38.37 7.09
N VAL A 51 15.63 -38.82 8.35
CA VAL A 51 15.37 -37.98 9.53
C VAL A 51 16.35 -36.82 9.61
N LEU A 52 17.64 -37.04 9.31
CA LEU A 52 18.64 -35.97 9.28
C LEU A 52 18.37 -34.97 8.14
N ARG A 53 17.91 -35.43 6.97
CA ARG A 53 17.47 -34.54 5.89
C ARG A 53 16.26 -33.71 6.30
N GLN A 54 15.28 -34.33 6.96
CA GLN A 54 14.11 -33.63 7.49
C GLN A 54 14.52 -32.61 8.56
N PHE A 55 15.40 -32.97 9.49
CA PHE A 55 15.89 -32.05 10.52
C PHE A 55 16.66 -30.87 9.91
N ASN A 56 17.58 -31.14 8.98
CA ASN A 56 18.37 -30.10 8.28
C ASN A 56 17.54 -29.29 7.28
N SER A 57 16.29 -29.67 7.00
CA SER A 57 15.37 -28.84 6.21
C SER A 57 14.69 -27.74 7.04
N PHE A 58 14.89 -27.74 8.37
CA PHE A 58 14.32 -26.78 9.31
C PHE A 58 12.80 -26.57 9.11
N PRO A 59 11.99 -27.65 9.21
CA PRO A 59 10.56 -27.55 9.02
C PRO A 59 9.95 -26.68 10.13
N LYS A 60 9.13 -25.70 9.73
CA LYS A 60 8.45 -24.77 10.64
C LYS A 60 6.98 -25.17 10.77
N GLN A 61 6.46 -25.20 12.00
CA GLN A 61 5.04 -25.45 12.27
C GLN A 61 4.33 -24.13 12.58
N VAL A 62 3.19 -23.90 11.94
CA VAL A 62 2.34 -22.73 12.19
C VAL A 62 1.21 -23.13 13.14
N THR A 63 1.07 -22.40 14.25
CA THR A 63 -0.03 -22.56 15.20
C THR A 63 -0.92 -21.33 15.13
N VAL A 64 -2.23 -21.55 15.00
CA VAL A 64 -3.24 -20.47 14.98
C VAL A 64 -4.02 -20.52 16.28
N GLU A 65 -3.96 -19.44 17.05
CA GLU A 65 -4.71 -19.28 18.29
C GLU A 65 -5.66 -18.10 18.19
N ILE A 66 -6.89 -18.28 18.68
CA ILE A 66 -7.86 -17.20 18.84
C ILE A 66 -7.72 -16.71 20.27
N GLN A 67 -7.17 -15.52 20.42
CA GLN A 67 -7.02 -14.86 21.72
C GLN A 67 -7.97 -13.68 21.79
N ASP A 68 -8.48 -13.39 22.98
CA ASP A 68 -9.23 -12.16 23.22
C ASP A 68 -8.27 -10.98 23.03
N ALA A 69 -8.63 -10.06 22.13
CA ALA A 69 -7.75 -8.95 21.74
C ALA A 69 -7.67 -7.83 22.80
N GLY A 70 -8.42 -7.97 23.90
CA GLY A 70 -8.48 -6.99 24.98
C GLY A 70 -7.24 -7.04 25.87
N ASP A 71 -6.82 -5.89 26.37
CA ASP A 71 -5.81 -5.77 27.41
C ASP A 71 -6.33 -6.25 28.79
N ALA A 72 -5.58 -5.98 29.86
CA ALA A 72 -5.99 -6.34 31.23
C ALA A 72 -7.34 -5.72 31.67
N ASN A 73 -7.78 -4.65 30.99
CA ASN A 73 -9.06 -3.98 31.22
C ASN A 73 -10.15 -4.45 30.23
N GLY A 74 -9.83 -5.38 29.32
CA GLY A 74 -10.72 -5.83 28.26
C GLY A 74 -10.82 -4.86 27.08
N GLU A 75 -9.89 -3.91 26.96
CA GLU A 75 -9.90 -2.90 25.91
C GLU A 75 -8.96 -3.25 24.77
N VAL A 76 -9.42 -3.06 23.53
CA VAL A 76 -8.63 -3.32 22.33
C VAL A 76 -8.08 -2.00 21.81
N LYS A 77 -6.78 -1.96 21.51
CA LYS A 77 -6.15 -0.81 20.84
C LYS A 77 -6.85 -0.55 19.50
N TYR A 78 -7.45 0.63 19.35
CA TYR A 78 -8.10 0.99 18.10
C TYR A 78 -7.03 1.25 17.03
N PRO A 79 -7.22 0.80 15.78
CA PRO A 79 -6.25 1.07 14.72
C PRO A 79 -6.21 2.57 14.38
N ALA A 80 -5.17 2.99 13.67
CA ALA A 80 -5.20 4.25 12.94
C ALA A 80 -5.96 4.05 11.63
N VAL A 81 -6.78 5.05 11.27
CA VAL A 81 -7.57 5.03 10.05
C VAL A 81 -7.20 6.27 9.24
N THR A 82 -6.53 6.03 8.13
CA THR A 82 -6.14 7.06 7.18
C THR A 82 -7.15 7.12 6.05
N VAL A 83 -7.60 8.33 5.74
CA VAL A 83 -8.52 8.59 4.65
C VAL A 83 -7.94 9.70 3.76
N CYS A 84 -7.85 9.43 2.46
CA CYS A 84 -7.40 10.38 1.47
C CYS A 84 -8.46 10.58 0.40
N ASN A 85 -8.60 11.81 -0.09
CA ASN A 85 -9.37 12.09 -1.30
C ASN A 85 -8.57 11.57 -2.52
N PHE A 86 -9.24 11.08 -3.56
CA PHE A 86 -8.54 10.81 -4.83
C PHE A 86 -8.11 12.07 -5.57
N ASN A 87 -8.77 13.20 -5.28
CA ASN A 87 -8.37 14.49 -5.83
C ASN A 87 -7.14 15.04 -5.13
N VAL A 88 -6.02 15.16 -5.85
CA VAL A 88 -4.73 15.63 -5.31
C VAL A 88 -4.79 17.13 -4.97
N ALA A 89 -5.45 17.91 -5.82
CA ALA A 89 -5.55 19.36 -5.69
C ALA A 89 -6.92 19.89 -6.14
N GLU A 90 -7.43 20.91 -5.45
CA GLU A 90 -8.69 21.56 -5.82
C GLU A 90 -8.52 22.41 -7.09
N LEU A 91 -9.35 22.16 -8.11
CA LEU A 91 -9.32 22.85 -9.40
C LEU A 91 -9.30 24.37 -9.26
N GLY A 92 -10.19 24.94 -8.43
CA GLY A 92 -10.26 26.39 -8.23
C GLY A 92 -9.01 27.01 -7.59
N LYS A 93 -8.19 26.23 -6.87
CA LYS A 93 -6.90 26.70 -6.34
C LYS A 93 -5.79 26.64 -7.39
N LEU A 94 -5.83 25.65 -8.30
CA LEU A 94 -4.90 25.57 -9.43
C LEU A 94 -5.13 26.68 -10.45
N GLN A 95 -6.40 27.09 -10.68
CA GLN A 95 -6.74 28.22 -11.55
C GLN A 95 -6.07 29.53 -11.11
N GLN A 96 -5.80 29.69 -9.82
CA GLN A 96 -5.24 30.90 -9.22
C GLN A 96 -3.72 30.80 -9.01
N SER A 97 -3.08 29.74 -9.51
CA SER A 97 -1.65 29.50 -9.35
C SER A 97 -0.95 29.44 -10.70
N GLU A 98 0.36 29.22 -10.66
CA GLU A 98 1.22 28.90 -11.80
C GLU A 98 0.76 27.68 -12.63
N PHE A 99 -0.20 26.90 -12.13
CA PHE A 99 -0.77 25.72 -12.79
C PHE A 99 -2.12 26.02 -13.45
N SER A 100 -2.45 27.29 -13.70
CA SER A 100 -3.70 27.71 -14.35
C SER A 100 -3.91 27.00 -15.70
N ASN A 101 -2.83 26.73 -16.44
CA ASN A 101 -2.87 25.98 -17.70
C ASN A 101 -3.41 24.56 -17.56
N VAL A 102 -3.14 23.88 -16.44
CA VAL A 102 -3.70 22.54 -16.14
C VAL A 102 -5.21 22.65 -15.93
N ALA A 103 -5.65 23.72 -15.26
CA ALA A 103 -7.05 23.95 -14.97
C ALA A 103 -7.87 24.39 -16.20
N THR A 104 -7.29 25.21 -17.10
CA THR A 104 -7.95 25.58 -18.36
C THR A 104 -8.09 24.40 -19.31
N MET A 105 -7.12 23.47 -19.31
CA MET A 105 -7.22 22.23 -20.06
C MET A 105 -8.31 21.31 -19.53
N GLU A 106 -8.43 21.18 -18.21
CA GLU A 106 -9.54 20.44 -17.58
C GLU A 106 -10.91 21.00 -18.01
N GLU A 107 -11.04 22.32 -18.07
CA GLU A 107 -12.28 22.97 -18.51
C GLU A 107 -12.56 22.73 -20.01
N ARG A 108 -11.52 22.70 -20.85
CA ARG A 108 -11.63 22.34 -22.28
C ARG A 108 -12.05 20.88 -22.45
N THR A 109 -11.43 19.93 -21.75
CA THR A 109 -11.78 18.50 -21.84
C THR A 109 -13.19 18.22 -21.30
N ASP A 110 -13.60 18.90 -20.22
CA ASP A 110 -14.96 18.80 -19.69
C ASP A 110 -16.00 19.35 -20.66
N THR A 111 -15.70 20.48 -21.30
CA THR A 111 -16.56 21.08 -22.32
C THR A 111 -16.74 20.13 -23.52
N GLU A 112 -15.66 19.53 -24.01
CA GLU A 112 -15.69 18.52 -25.07
C GLU A 112 -16.44 17.25 -24.64
N ARG A 113 -16.26 16.80 -23.40
CA ARG A 113 -17.00 15.65 -22.84
C ARG A 113 -18.49 15.93 -22.77
N ARG A 114 -18.90 17.13 -22.34
CA ARG A 114 -20.30 17.56 -22.31
C ARG A 114 -20.89 17.66 -23.71
N LYS A 115 -20.14 18.20 -24.68
CA LYS A 115 -20.56 18.20 -26.10
C LYS A 115 -20.79 16.79 -26.62
N ARG A 116 -19.87 15.84 -26.34
CA ARG A 116 -20.03 14.42 -26.72
C ARG A 116 -21.21 13.73 -26.02
N GLN A 117 -21.44 14.00 -24.74
CA GLN A 117 -22.59 13.46 -24.00
C GLN A 117 -23.92 14.06 -24.49
N ALA A 118 -23.93 15.36 -24.80
CA ALA A 118 -25.06 16.02 -25.44
C ALA A 118 -25.31 15.41 -26.83
N GLN A 119 -24.28 15.19 -27.65
CA GLN A 119 -24.40 14.49 -28.93
C GLN A 119 -24.90 13.06 -28.79
N ASN A 120 -24.51 12.30 -27.77
CA ASN A 120 -25.06 10.95 -27.53
C ASN A 120 -26.54 10.98 -27.09
N THR A 121 -26.97 12.03 -26.41
CA THR A 121 -28.39 12.23 -26.04
C THR A 121 -29.21 12.73 -27.25
N VAL A 122 -28.57 13.47 -28.16
CA VAL A 122 -29.15 14.00 -29.40
C VAL A 122 -29.11 12.99 -30.56
N ASN A 123 -28.25 11.95 -30.52
CA ASN A 123 -28.28 10.83 -31.46
C ASN A 123 -29.54 9.94 -31.34
N SER A 124 -30.45 10.25 -30.41
CA SER A 124 -31.83 9.72 -30.39
C SER A 124 -32.85 10.65 -31.07
N ALA A 125 -32.44 11.79 -31.62
CA ALA A 125 -33.27 12.77 -32.29
C ALA A 125 -32.46 13.59 -33.34
N SER A 126 -32.34 13.00 -34.54
CA SER A 126 -32.21 13.64 -35.87
C SER A 126 -31.61 15.05 -36.04
N THR A 127 -30.48 15.07 -36.76
CA THR A 127 -30.16 15.85 -37.98
C THR A 127 -30.25 17.40 -38.02
N GLU A 128 -29.22 17.96 -38.66
CA GLU A 128 -29.11 19.20 -39.47
C GLU A 128 -28.22 20.35 -38.96
N GLU A 129 -27.11 20.51 -39.71
CA GLU A 129 -26.51 21.72 -40.27
C GLU A 129 -25.71 22.73 -39.40
N ALA A 130 -24.84 23.42 -40.14
CA ALA A 130 -23.56 24.01 -39.79
C ALA A 130 -23.64 25.44 -39.21
N GLU A 131 -22.56 25.91 -38.59
CA GLU A 131 -21.74 27.06 -39.06
C GLU A 131 -20.60 27.39 -38.07
N GLU A 132 -19.53 27.95 -38.64
CA GLU A 132 -18.26 28.37 -38.05
C GLU A 132 -18.41 29.64 -37.18
N GLU A 133 -17.46 29.88 -36.26
CA GLU A 133 -16.64 31.12 -36.26
C GLU A 133 -15.55 31.08 -35.18
N GLU A 134 -14.37 31.56 -35.58
CA GLU A 134 -13.15 31.76 -34.81
C GLU A 134 -13.20 33.07 -34.01
N GLU A 135 -12.48 33.16 -32.89
CA GLU A 135 -11.90 34.44 -32.45
C GLU A 135 -10.60 34.19 -31.65
N GLN A 136 -9.53 34.86 -32.11
CA GLN A 136 -8.20 34.92 -31.51
C GLN A 136 -8.05 36.26 -30.79
N GLU A 137 -7.35 36.30 -29.64
CA GLU A 137 -6.65 37.51 -29.18
C GLU A 137 -5.43 37.16 -28.29
N GLN A 138 -4.28 37.69 -28.70
CA GLN A 138 -2.92 37.77 -28.11
C GLN A 138 -2.85 38.92 -27.07
N ASP A 139 -1.86 39.16 -26.21
CA ASP A 139 -0.64 38.57 -25.62
C ASP A 139 -0.25 39.59 -24.52
N GLU A 140 0.41 39.21 -23.41
CA GLU A 140 1.30 40.12 -22.65
C GLU A 140 2.19 39.32 -21.67
N GLU A 141 3.52 39.41 -21.86
CA GLU A 141 4.61 38.88 -21.01
C GLU A 141 5.10 39.94 -20.00
N GLU A 142 5.58 39.52 -18.82
CA GLU A 142 6.92 39.90 -18.29
C GLU A 142 7.26 39.24 -16.91
N GLU A 143 8.34 38.45 -16.96
CA GLU A 143 9.48 38.22 -16.03
C GLU A 143 9.39 37.74 -14.55
N GLU A 144 10.51 37.10 -14.18
CA GLU A 144 10.78 35.97 -13.27
C GLU A 144 11.65 36.38 -12.06
N VAL A 145 11.54 35.72 -10.88
CA VAL A 145 12.69 35.47 -9.98
C VAL A 145 12.51 34.12 -9.24
N THR A 146 13.61 33.36 -9.22
CA THR A 146 13.78 31.93 -8.90
C THR A 146 14.11 31.62 -7.43
N GLU A 147 13.73 30.41 -6.95
CA GLU A 147 14.58 29.57 -6.08
C GLU A 147 14.17 28.07 -6.15
N TYR A 148 15.11 27.20 -6.53
CA TYR A 148 14.90 25.84 -7.06
C TYR A 148 15.56 24.76 -6.17
N LYS A 149 14.92 23.59 -5.92
CA LYS A 149 15.58 22.33 -5.46
C LYS A 149 14.85 21.02 -5.86
N GLY A 150 15.14 20.52 -7.07
CA GLY A 150 15.17 19.10 -7.49
C GLY A 150 13.86 18.29 -7.57
N TYR A 151 13.66 17.53 -8.67
CA TYR A 151 12.44 16.73 -8.93
C TYR A 151 12.65 15.19 -8.85
N LYS A 152 11.63 14.49 -8.32
CA LYS A 152 11.58 13.04 -8.04
C LYS A 152 10.94 12.28 -9.20
N LYS A 153 11.64 11.28 -9.75
CA LYS A 153 11.26 10.55 -10.98
C LYS A 153 10.89 9.09 -10.63
N MET A 154 9.74 8.69 -11.14
CA MET A 154 9.09 7.37 -11.23
C MET A 154 9.83 6.09 -10.75
N PHE A 155 9.05 5.10 -10.30
CA PHE A 155 9.50 3.72 -10.02
C PHE A 155 9.80 2.95 -11.33
N ASP A 156 11.03 2.49 -11.51
CA ASP A 156 11.43 1.66 -12.65
C ASP A 156 11.08 0.18 -12.38
N SER A 157 10.10 -0.34 -13.12
CA SER A 157 9.67 -1.73 -13.01
C SER A 157 10.71 -2.77 -13.47
N ARG A 158 11.74 -2.39 -14.26
CA ARG A 158 12.79 -3.31 -14.71
C ARG A 158 13.92 -3.44 -13.69
N SER A 159 14.23 -2.39 -12.95
CA SER A 159 15.27 -2.38 -11.90
C SER A 159 14.71 -2.46 -10.47
N MET A 160 13.39 -2.35 -10.30
CA MET A 160 12.71 -2.23 -9.00
C MET A 160 13.27 -1.09 -8.14
N SER A 161 13.62 0.04 -8.75
CA SER A 161 14.24 1.17 -8.05
C SER A 161 13.68 2.52 -8.50
N TYR A 162 13.77 3.53 -7.61
CA TYR A 162 13.45 4.92 -7.96
C TYR A 162 14.67 5.57 -8.63
N GLN A 163 14.47 6.19 -9.78
CA GLN A 163 15.55 6.84 -10.51
C GLN A 163 15.50 8.35 -10.28
N TRP A 164 16.65 8.99 -10.04
CA TRP A 164 16.74 10.43 -9.77
C TRP A 164 17.27 11.15 -11.02
N CYS A 165 16.63 12.25 -11.43
CA CYS A 165 17.18 13.17 -12.44
C CYS A 165 18.04 14.24 -11.78
N ARG A 166 18.99 14.79 -12.54
CA ARG A 166 19.81 15.93 -12.10
C ARG A 166 19.20 17.29 -12.40
N SER A 167 18.43 17.42 -13.48
CA SER A 167 17.76 18.65 -13.89
C SER A 167 16.40 18.36 -14.53
N GLU A 168 15.62 19.40 -14.77
CA GLU A 168 14.32 19.31 -15.45
C GLU A 168 14.51 18.82 -16.90
N GLU A 169 15.57 19.24 -17.61
CA GLU A 169 15.88 18.76 -18.96
C GLU A 169 16.29 17.28 -18.98
N ASP A 170 17.08 16.82 -18.01
CA ASP A 170 17.51 15.41 -17.86
C ASP A 170 16.30 14.48 -17.58
N CYS A 171 15.27 15.03 -16.93
CA CYS A 171 13.99 14.35 -16.72
C CYS A 171 13.18 14.24 -18.02
N LEU A 172 13.10 15.32 -18.81
CA LEU A 172 12.41 15.34 -20.10
C LEU A 172 13.08 14.45 -21.15
N GLU A 173 14.41 14.44 -21.23
CA GLU A 173 15.19 13.56 -22.12
C GLU A 173 14.91 12.08 -21.83
N THR A 174 14.91 11.70 -20.55
CA THR A 174 14.63 10.30 -20.18
C THR A 174 13.17 9.87 -20.42
N LEU A 175 12.22 10.82 -20.42
CA LEU A 175 10.83 10.58 -20.78
C LEU A 175 10.64 10.54 -22.31
N GLY A 176 11.68 10.82 -23.09
CA GLY A 176 11.63 10.93 -24.55
C GLY A 176 10.82 12.14 -25.02
N LEU A 177 10.87 13.23 -24.24
CA LEU A 177 10.23 14.53 -24.45
C LEU A 177 11.31 15.60 -24.71
N GLU A 178 12.32 15.26 -25.51
CA GLU A 178 13.43 16.15 -25.83
C GLU A 178 12.94 17.42 -26.53
N GLY A 179 13.22 18.59 -25.94
CA GLY A 179 12.90 19.90 -26.51
C GLY A 179 11.49 20.44 -26.21
N ALA A 180 10.66 19.70 -25.47
CA ALA A 180 9.35 20.18 -25.04
C ALA A 180 9.51 21.20 -23.89
N ASP A 181 8.77 22.31 -23.95
CA ASP A 181 8.69 23.24 -22.83
C ASP A 181 7.83 22.64 -21.70
N PRO A 182 8.37 22.42 -20.48
CA PRO A 182 7.61 21.90 -19.35
C PRO A 182 6.40 22.77 -18.95
N HIS A 183 6.37 24.03 -19.39
CA HIS A 183 5.28 24.98 -19.14
C HIS A 183 4.26 25.03 -20.29
N ASN A 184 4.59 24.45 -21.46
CA ASN A 184 3.70 24.35 -22.62
C ASN A 184 2.95 23.02 -22.63
N PHE A 185 1.86 22.99 -21.87
CA PHE A 185 1.07 21.78 -21.67
C PHE A 185 0.38 21.25 -22.94
N THR A 186 0.10 22.10 -23.93
CA THR A 186 -0.47 21.66 -25.21
C THR A 186 0.52 20.78 -25.95
N GLU A 187 1.81 21.14 -25.91
CA GLU A 187 2.89 20.36 -26.48
C GLU A 187 3.07 19.03 -25.73
N LEU A 188 3.07 19.07 -24.39
CA LEU A 188 3.17 17.86 -23.57
C LEU A 188 2.02 16.87 -23.83
N LEU A 189 0.77 17.35 -23.92
CA LEU A 189 -0.40 16.51 -24.21
C LEU A 189 -0.32 15.85 -25.59
N GLN A 190 0.19 16.58 -26.60
CA GLN A 190 0.37 16.04 -27.95
C GLN A 190 1.51 15.01 -28.03
N LEU A 191 2.50 15.14 -27.13
CA LEU A 191 3.62 14.21 -27.01
C LEU A 191 3.32 12.98 -26.14
N SER A 192 2.19 12.98 -25.42
CA SER A 192 1.76 11.81 -24.68
C SER A 192 1.64 10.60 -25.60
N LYS A 193 2.29 9.51 -25.21
CA LYS A 193 2.22 8.21 -25.90
C LYS A 193 1.09 7.35 -25.35
N ARG A 194 0.48 7.74 -24.22
CA ARG A 194 -0.57 6.97 -23.56
C ARG A 194 -1.90 7.70 -23.51
N THR A 195 -2.98 6.95 -23.72
CA THR A 195 -4.35 7.46 -23.70
C THR A 195 -4.83 7.91 -22.32
N ASP A 196 -4.18 7.41 -21.27
CA ASP A 196 -4.48 7.72 -19.87
C ASP A 196 -3.55 8.80 -19.28
N LEU A 197 -2.64 9.36 -20.09
CA LEU A 197 -1.69 10.42 -19.71
C LEU A 197 -0.81 10.03 -18.50
N SER A 198 -0.70 8.73 -18.22
CA SER A 198 0.08 8.20 -17.09
C SER A 198 1.58 8.46 -17.24
N ASP A 199 2.05 8.68 -18.45
CA ASP A 199 3.41 9.09 -18.81
C ASP A 199 3.70 10.56 -18.49
N LEU A 200 2.69 11.41 -18.44
CA LEU A 200 2.84 12.82 -18.06
C LEU A 200 2.59 13.06 -16.56
N ARG A 201 2.04 12.09 -15.83
CA ARG A 201 1.70 12.28 -14.40
C ARG A 201 2.86 12.83 -13.56
N SER A 202 4.10 12.45 -13.86
CA SER A 202 5.28 12.94 -13.13
C SER A 202 5.56 14.42 -13.35
N SER A 203 5.30 14.98 -14.54
CA SER A 203 5.52 16.40 -14.83
C SER A 203 4.52 17.29 -14.08
N PHE A 204 3.40 16.73 -13.66
CA PHE A 204 2.37 17.42 -12.87
C PHE A 204 2.44 17.11 -11.37
N THR A 205 3.54 16.52 -10.89
CA THR A 205 3.69 16.19 -9.48
C THR A 205 3.91 17.46 -8.68
N LEU A 206 2.92 17.83 -7.87
CA LEU A 206 3.02 18.97 -6.96
C LEU A 206 3.97 18.67 -5.81
N SER A 207 4.73 19.67 -5.35
CA SER A 207 5.52 19.58 -4.12
C SER A 207 4.64 19.43 -2.88
N ALA A 208 5.19 18.91 -1.78
CA ALA A 208 4.43 18.77 -0.52
C ALA A 208 3.83 20.10 -0.01
N SER A 209 4.52 21.23 -0.23
CA SER A 209 4.01 22.57 0.13
C SER A 209 2.82 22.97 -0.74
N GLN A 210 2.92 22.74 -2.06
CA GLN A 210 1.83 22.98 -3.00
C GLN A 210 0.63 22.08 -2.69
N ILE A 211 0.85 20.78 -2.43
CA ILE A 211 -0.22 19.85 -2.01
C ILE A 211 -0.90 20.33 -0.73
N ASN A 212 -0.12 20.76 0.26
CA ASN A 212 -0.69 21.27 1.51
C ASN A 212 -1.65 22.44 1.27
N ASN A 213 -1.31 23.34 0.34
CA ASN A 213 -2.11 24.52 0.02
C ASN A 213 -3.27 24.23 -0.94
N PHE A 214 -3.03 23.47 -2.00
CA PHE A 214 -3.99 23.18 -3.07
C PHE A 214 -4.90 22.00 -2.76
N GLY A 215 -4.47 21.07 -1.91
CA GLY A 215 -5.27 19.93 -1.47
C GLY A 215 -6.48 20.34 -0.63
N ILE A 216 -7.42 19.40 -0.49
CA ILE A 216 -8.63 19.62 0.30
C ILE A 216 -8.29 19.84 1.78
N LEU A 217 -8.99 20.76 2.43
CA LEU A 217 -8.82 21.04 3.86
C LEU A 217 -9.62 20.06 4.74
N PRO A 218 -9.15 19.71 5.95
CA PRO A 218 -9.80 18.72 6.82
C PRO A 218 -11.23 19.09 7.19
N GLN A 219 -11.47 20.37 7.48
CA GLN A 219 -12.79 20.91 7.84
C GLN A 219 -13.81 20.88 6.69
N LYS A 220 -13.34 20.82 5.44
CA LYS A 220 -14.18 20.72 4.24
C LYS A 220 -14.42 19.26 3.86
N PHE A 221 -13.43 18.40 4.09
CA PHE A 221 -13.47 16.98 3.76
C PHE A 221 -14.27 16.15 4.79
N ILE A 222 -14.03 16.37 6.10
CA ILE A 222 -14.64 15.60 7.19
C ILE A 222 -15.82 16.38 7.77
N VAL A 223 -17.02 16.11 7.25
CA VAL A 223 -18.25 16.83 7.62
C VAL A 223 -18.89 16.24 8.88
N GLY A 224 -18.81 14.93 9.05
CA GLY A 224 -19.35 14.23 10.21
C GLY A 224 -18.37 13.20 10.74
N CYS A 225 -18.24 13.10 12.06
CA CYS A 225 -17.38 12.14 12.73
C CYS A 225 -18.02 11.70 14.04
N THR A 226 -18.13 10.38 14.24
CA THR A 226 -18.45 9.78 15.54
C THR A 226 -17.53 8.61 15.82
N TYR A 227 -17.03 8.52 17.05
CA TYR A 227 -16.21 7.44 17.55
C TYR A 227 -16.66 7.09 18.97
N ASP A 228 -16.82 5.79 19.28
CA ASP A 228 -17.28 5.33 20.59
C ASP A 228 -18.53 6.08 21.10
N LYS A 229 -19.55 6.20 20.23
CA LYS A 229 -20.81 6.94 20.46
C LYS A 229 -20.66 8.44 20.77
N LYS A 230 -19.45 8.99 20.71
CA LYS A 230 -19.16 10.41 20.95
C LYS A 230 -18.91 11.11 19.62
N ALA A 231 -19.32 12.37 19.55
CA ALA A 231 -18.96 13.22 18.42
C ALA A 231 -17.45 13.48 18.44
N CYS A 232 -16.80 13.31 17.28
CA CYS A 232 -15.42 13.73 17.03
C CYS A 232 -15.42 14.85 15.99
N SER A 233 -14.26 15.47 15.80
CA SER A 233 -14.06 16.58 14.87
C SER A 233 -12.98 16.26 13.84
N TYR A 234 -12.94 17.04 12.76
CA TYR A 234 -11.82 17.06 11.83
C TYR A 234 -10.47 17.36 12.51
N ARG A 235 -10.49 17.96 13.71
CA ARG A 235 -9.30 18.21 14.54
C ARG A 235 -8.73 16.96 15.21
N ASP A 236 -9.49 15.86 15.24
CA ASP A 236 -9.03 14.55 15.74
C ASP A 236 -8.24 13.76 14.67
N PHE A 237 -7.84 14.42 13.57
CA PHE A 237 -7.11 13.82 12.46
C PHE A 237 -5.78 14.54 12.24
N TYR A 238 -4.71 13.75 12.16
CA TYR A 238 -3.40 14.23 11.74
C TYR A 238 -3.39 14.38 10.21
N MET A 239 -3.10 15.59 9.72
CA MET A 239 -3.00 15.88 8.30
C MET A 239 -1.56 15.68 7.82
N TRP A 240 -1.40 15.03 6.67
CA TRP A 240 -0.12 14.84 5.99
C TRP A 240 -0.33 14.72 4.48
N GLN A 241 0.73 14.82 3.69
CA GLN A 241 0.66 14.88 2.23
C GLN A 241 1.12 13.58 1.57
N SER A 242 0.31 13.04 0.67
CA SER A 242 0.66 11.96 -0.25
C SER A 242 0.87 12.55 -1.65
N ASP A 243 1.95 12.14 -2.30
CA ASP A 243 2.26 12.51 -3.69
C ASP A 243 1.15 12.04 -4.66
N SER A 244 0.42 10.97 -4.32
CA SER A 244 -0.59 10.36 -5.20
C SER A 244 -2.03 10.80 -4.90
N TYR A 245 -2.32 11.21 -3.66
CA TYR A 245 -3.68 11.47 -3.17
C TYR A 245 -3.85 12.84 -2.51
N GLY A 246 -2.81 13.68 -2.50
CA GLY A 246 -2.88 15.02 -1.92
C GLY A 246 -2.94 15.00 -0.39
N ASN A 247 -3.78 15.85 0.19
CA ASN A 247 -3.96 15.90 1.65
C ASN A 247 -4.72 14.67 2.17
N CYS A 248 -4.03 13.91 3.03
CA CYS A 248 -4.54 12.74 3.73
C CYS A 248 -4.75 13.03 5.22
N PHE A 249 -5.70 12.31 5.83
CA PHE A 249 -6.11 12.53 7.22
C PHE A 249 -6.13 11.23 8.00
N THR A 250 -5.33 11.16 9.07
CA THR A 250 -5.21 9.96 9.90
C THR A 250 -5.86 10.16 11.26
N PHE A 251 -6.97 9.44 11.50
CA PHE A 251 -7.56 9.30 12.82
C PHE A 251 -6.68 8.44 13.71
N ASN A 252 -6.64 8.76 15.01
CA ASN A 252 -5.90 7.99 16.00
C ASN A 252 -4.39 7.89 15.69
N SER A 253 -3.84 8.96 15.09
CA SER A 253 -2.40 9.08 14.85
C SER A 253 -1.71 9.63 16.10
N PRO A 254 -0.60 9.00 16.53
CA PRO A 254 0.21 9.52 17.64
C PRO A 254 0.93 10.83 17.27
N ASN A 255 1.00 11.17 15.97
CA ASN A 255 1.58 12.45 15.50
C ASN A 255 0.61 13.64 15.65
N LEU A 256 -0.65 13.41 16.03
CA LEU A 256 -1.62 14.47 16.30
C LEU A 256 -1.32 15.25 17.60
N TYR A 257 -0.36 14.77 18.39
CA TYR A 257 -0.04 15.28 19.71
C TYR A 257 0.38 16.77 19.69
N ARG A 258 -0.40 17.62 20.39
CA ARG A 258 -0.09 19.04 20.63
C ARG A 258 0.59 19.17 21.99
N VAL A 259 1.82 19.66 22.02
CA VAL A 259 2.57 19.91 23.26
C VAL A 259 2.11 21.25 23.86
N ASP A 260 1.02 21.24 24.61
CA ASP A 260 0.59 22.38 25.41
C ASP A 260 0.88 22.09 26.90
N ASN A 261 2.11 22.33 27.36
CA ASN A 261 2.51 22.41 28.78
C ASN A 261 2.41 21.15 29.68
N GLY A 262 2.70 19.95 29.18
CA GLY A 262 2.83 18.76 30.04
C GLY A 262 3.47 17.59 29.32
N ILE A 263 4.37 16.89 30.02
CA ILE A 263 5.07 15.68 29.56
C ILE A 263 4.01 14.57 29.44
N TYR A 264 3.36 14.45 28.29
CA TYR A 264 2.76 13.17 27.90
C TYR A 264 3.51 12.64 26.68
N THR A 265 3.60 11.32 26.64
CA THR A 265 4.34 10.60 25.62
C THR A 265 3.47 10.42 24.38
N LYS A 266 4.12 10.25 23.23
CA LYS A 266 3.50 10.00 21.93
C LYS A 266 2.46 8.86 21.94
N ASP A 267 2.57 7.93 22.89
CA ASP A 267 1.69 6.78 23.05
C ASP A 267 0.40 7.06 23.86
N ASP A 268 0.33 8.16 24.61
CA ASP A 268 -0.83 8.49 25.46
C ASP A 268 -2.06 8.97 24.65
N TYR A 269 -1.88 9.29 23.37
CA TYR A 269 -2.98 9.72 22.49
C TYR A 269 -3.72 8.56 21.82
N VAL A 270 -3.20 7.33 21.92
CA VAL A 270 -3.80 6.16 21.27
C VAL A 270 -5.14 5.82 21.94
N ARG A 271 -6.19 5.76 21.12
CA ARG A 271 -7.54 5.42 21.55
C ARG A 271 -7.75 3.90 21.56
N TYR A 272 -8.60 3.46 22.49
CA TYR A 272 -8.99 2.07 22.68
C TYR A 272 -10.51 1.93 22.54
N THR A 273 -10.97 0.72 22.26
CA THR A 273 -12.39 0.36 22.22
C THR A 273 -12.62 -0.93 23.00
N SER A 274 -13.63 -0.94 23.88
CA SER A 274 -14.00 -2.12 24.66
C SER A 274 -15.16 -2.91 24.02
N ASN A 275 -15.82 -2.36 22.98
CA ASN A 275 -17.03 -2.94 22.41
C ASN A 275 -16.95 -3.04 20.88
N SER A 276 -17.50 -4.13 20.35
CA SER A 276 -17.67 -4.32 18.91
C SER A 276 -19.01 -3.75 18.43
N GLY A 277 -19.03 -3.24 17.20
CA GLY A 277 -20.25 -2.76 16.54
C GLY A 277 -20.11 -1.36 15.95
N TYR A 278 -20.97 -1.04 14.97
CA TYR A 278 -20.84 0.19 14.18
C TYR A 278 -20.94 1.49 15.00
N GLN A 279 -21.59 1.45 16.18
CA GLN A 279 -21.71 2.61 17.07
C GLN A 279 -20.45 2.86 17.93
N TYR A 280 -19.63 1.81 18.11
CA TYR A 280 -18.41 1.85 18.91
C TYR A 280 -17.15 2.05 18.05
N GLY A 281 -17.26 1.84 16.74
CA GLY A 281 -16.22 2.15 15.76
C GLY A 281 -16.25 3.60 15.28
N LEU A 282 -15.32 3.91 14.37
CA LEU A 282 -15.26 5.19 13.66
C LEU A 282 -16.32 5.22 12.54
N ARG A 283 -17.14 6.26 12.54
CA ARG A 283 -18.10 6.55 11.47
C ARG A 283 -17.86 7.94 10.94
N LEU A 284 -17.64 8.04 9.63
CA LEU A 284 -17.31 9.27 8.93
C LEU A 284 -18.37 9.61 7.89
N THR A 285 -18.64 10.90 7.73
CA THR A 285 -19.36 11.46 6.59
C THR A 285 -18.38 12.39 5.88
N LEU A 286 -18.05 12.06 4.63
CA LEU A 286 -17.01 12.72 3.86
C LEU A 286 -17.63 13.53 2.71
N ASN A 287 -17.09 14.72 2.48
CA ASN A 287 -17.40 15.55 1.33
C ASN A 287 -16.19 15.59 0.39
N LEU A 288 -16.32 14.94 -0.76
CA LEU A 288 -15.22 14.83 -1.73
C LEU A 288 -15.00 16.11 -2.54
N ASP A 289 -15.97 17.02 -2.53
CA ASP A 289 -15.97 18.23 -3.35
C ASP A 289 -15.80 17.96 -4.85
N LEU A 290 -16.68 17.09 -5.38
CA LEU A 290 -16.66 16.58 -6.76
C LEU A 290 -16.57 17.66 -7.84
N LYS A 291 -17.06 18.88 -7.57
CA LYS A 291 -17.01 20.02 -8.50
C LYS A 291 -15.61 20.59 -8.73
N ASN A 292 -14.67 20.30 -7.83
CA ASN A 292 -13.29 20.79 -7.88
C ASN A 292 -12.29 19.67 -8.19
N TYR A 293 -12.77 18.54 -8.71
CA TYR A 293 -11.89 17.47 -9.20
C TYR A 293 -11.17 17.92 -10.47
N VAL A 294 -9.94 17.44 -10.61
CA VAL A 294 -9.12 17.62 -11.81
C VAL A 294 -8.98 16.25 -12.47
N SER A 295 -9.82 15.93 -13.45
CA SER A 295 -9.86 14.63 -14.12
C SER A 295 -8.52 14.24 -14.73
N LEU A 296 -7.73 15.21 -15.19
CA LEU A 296 -6.38 15.00 -15.72
C LEU A 296 -5.40 14.43 -14.69
N LEU A 297 -5.46 14.88 -13.43
CA LEU A 297 -4.56 14.45 -12.35
C LEU A 297 -5.14 13.29 -11.52
N SER A 298 -6.46 13.23 -11.46
CA SER A 298 -7.24 12.36 -10.59
C SER A 298 -8.37 11.71 -11.39
N PRO A 299 -8.08 10.67 -12.19
CA PRO A 299 -9.06 10.03 -13.07
C PRO A 299 -10.13 9.24 -12.29
N GLU A 300 -9.85 8.91 -11.03
CA GLU A 300 -10.77 8.19 -10.15
C GLU A 300 -11.48 9.14 -9.19
N VAL A 301 -12.74 8.82 -8.88
CA VAL A 301 -13.55 9.57 -7.92
C VAL A 301 -13.90 8.70 -6.73
N GLY A 302 -13.54 9.15 -5.53
CA GLY A 302 -13.73 8.38 -4.30
C GLY A 302 -12.71 8.74 -3.24
N VAL A 303 -12.59 7.84 -2.27
CA VAL A 303 -11.60 7.94 -1.18
C VAL A 303 -10.78 6.68 -1.07
N ARG A 304 -9.51 6.85 -0.72
CA ARG A 304 -8.63 5.76 -0.27
C ARG A 304 -8.76 5.64 1.24
N VAL A 305 -9.00 4.43 1.74
CA VAL A 305 -9.04 4.15 3.18
C VAL A 305 -7.98 3.12 3.52
N VAL A 306 -7.11 3.46 4.46
CA VAL A 306 -6.04 2.58 4.96
C VAL A 306 -6.24 2.38 6.46
N VAL A 307 -6.30 1.12 6.88
CA VAL A 307 -6.36 0.74 8.29
C VAL A 307 -5.01 0.16 8.68
N HIS A 308 -4.33 0.79 9.63
CA HIS A 308 -2.96 0.43 9.99
C HIS A 308 -2.72 0.57 11.50
N GLN A 309 -1.57 0.11 11.96
CA GLN A 309 -1.17 0.32 13.36
C GLN A 309 -0.87 1.81 13.61
N PRO A 310 -1.27 2.39 14.77
CA PRO A 310 -1.08 3.81 15.04
C PRO A 310 0.35 4.33 14.90
N SER A 311 1.35 3.54 15.26
CA SER A 311 2.77 3.93 15.20
C SER A 311 3.41 3.77 13.82
N VAL A 312 2.67 3.31 12.82
CA VAL A 312 3.17 3.04 11.46
C VAL A 312 2.66 4.11 10.51
N THR A 313 3.53 4.63 9.64
CA THR A 313 3.13 5.54 8.56
C THR A 313 2.42 4.74 7.46
N PRO A 314 1.21 5.14 7.05
CA PRO A 314 0.47 4.46 6.00
C PRO A 314 1.09 4.72 4.61
N ILE A 315 0.97 3.75 3.69
CA ILE A 315 1.33 3.90 2.27
C ILE A 315 0.07 3.65 1.43
N PRO A 316 -0.78 4.67 1.19
CA PRO A 316 -2.07 4.49 0.51
C PRO A 316 -2.00 3.94 -0.92
N GLU A 317 -0.85 4.05 -1.58
CA GLU A 317 -0.59 3.52 -2.92
C GLU A 317 -0.48 1.99 -2.93
N GLU A 318 0.09 1.41 -1.88
CA GLU A 318 0.30 -0.04 -1.75
C GLU A 318 -0.79 -0.69 -0.89
N GLU A 319 -1.25 0.02 0.13
CA GLU A 319 -2.18 -0.46 1.14
C GLU A 319 -3.57 0.20 1.00
N GLY A 320 -4.56 -0.45 1.61
CA GLY A 320 -5.92 0.09 1.71
C GLY A 320 -6.86 -0.31 0.59
N PHE A 321 -8.06 0.25 0.65
CA PHE A 321 -9.15 -0.03 -0.26
C PHE A 321 -9.87 1.25 -0.66
N SER A 322 -10.52 1.21 -1.82
CA SER A 322 -11.25 2.33 -2.38
C SER A 322 -12.71 2.29 -1.93
N ALA A 323 -13.28 3.43 -1.52
CA ALA A 323 -14.70 3.57 -1.25
C ALA A 323 -15.32 4.61 -2.20
N ALA A 324 -16.39 4.19 -2.89
CA ALA A 324 -17.11 5.02 -3.85
C ALA A 324 -18.00 6.07 -3.15
N PRO A 325 -18.18 7.26 -3.75
CA PRO A 325 -19.13 8.25 -3.25
C PRO A 325 -20.58 7.77 -3.40
N GLY A 326 -21.48 8.34 -2.59
CA GLY A 326 -22.92 8.08 -2.67
C GLY A 326 -23.40 6.79 -1.99
N TYR A 327 -22.49 5.98 -1.44
CA TYR A 327 -22.80 4.75 -0.71
C TYR A 327 -22.30 4.80 0.73
N LEU A 328 -22.94 4.01 1.60
CA LEU A 328 -22.42 3.72 2.93
C LEU A 328 -21.58 2.45 2.86
N THR A 329 -20.27 2.59 3.10
CA THR A 329 -19.33 1.46 3.13
C THR A 329 -19.10 1.02 4.57
N SER A 330 -19.50 -0.23 4.89
CA SER A 330 -19.30 -0.82 6.22
C SER A 330 -18.09 -1.76 6.21
N ILE A 331 -17.08 -1.47 7.04
CA ILE A 331 -15.84 -2.25 7.12
C ILE A 331 -15.77 -2.97 8.48
N GLY A 332 -15.82 -4.30 8.46
CA GLY A 332 -15.56 -5.13 9.62
C GLY A 332 -14.08 -5.49 9.70
N LEU A 333 -13.48 -5.32 10.88
CA LEU A 333 -12.07 -5.61 11.11
C LEU A 333 -11.92 -6.81 12.04
N ARG A 334 -10.92 -7.66 11.75
CA ARG A 334 -10.45 -8.72 12.64
C ARG A 334 -8.95 -8.54 12.83
N MET A 335 -8.54 -8.34 14.07
CA MET A 335 -7.12 -8.23 14.40
C MET A 335 -6.43 -9.58 14.21
N VAL A 336 -5.25 -9.55 13.58
CA VAL A 336 -4.38 -10.72 13.40
C VAL A 336 -2.97 -10.28 13.78
N SER A 337 -2.32 -11.04 14.66
CA SER A 337 -0.90 -10.90 14.98
C SER A 337 -0.14 -12.09 14.40
N ARG A 338 1.09 -11.84 13.96
CA ARG A 338 2.00 -12.87 13.43
C ARG A 338 3.31 -12.77 14.18
N ALA A 339 3.76 -13.89 14.70
CA ALA A 339 5.12 -14.06 15.21
C ALA A 339 5.85 -15.02 14.27
N GLU A 340 7.08 -14.68 13.90
CA GLU A 340 7.95 -15.51 13.09
C GLU A 340 9.14 -15.95 13.96
N LEU A 341 9.61 -17.17 13.72
CA LEU A 341 10.86 -17.66 14.31
C LEU A 341 12.00 -17.24 13.38
N ASP A 342 13.01 -16.57 13.93
CA ASP A 342 14.21 -16.14 13.21
C ASP A 342 15.03 -17.31 12.63
#